data_AF-A0A0C9M5E4-F1
#
_entry.id   AF-A0A0C9M5E4-F1
#
_cell.length_a   1.000
_cell.length_b   1.000
_cell.length_c   1.000
_cell.angle_alpha   90.00
_cell.angle_beta   90.00
_cell.angle_gamma   90.00
#
_symmetry.space_group_name_H-M   'P 1'
#
loop_
_entity.id
_entity.type
_entity.pdbx_description
1 polymer ?
#
loop_
_entity_poly.entity_id
_entity_poly.type
_entity_poly.pdbx_seq_one_letter_code
_entity_poly.pdbx_strand_id
1 'polypeptide(L)'
;MPMQKDLEQIHNELQDILRQSKQLAHRRYSPNDIQSLQERLQKIDAQYKEGIIDDRNKQDINDDAYEHQGQGQVAEDIAKVHETLSQMLQRVAE
;
A
#
# COMPACT_ATOMS: atom_id res chain seq x y z
N MET A 1 0.32 -21.45 -0.85
CA MET A 1 0.98 -21.03 -2.11
C MET A 1 1.90 -19.88 -1.75
N PRO A 2 3.16 -19.85 -2.20
CA PRO A 2 4.09 -18.79 -1.81
C PRO A 2 3.61 -17.49 -2.46
N MET A 3 3.30 -16.49 -1.62
CA MET A 3 3.19 -15.12 -2.11
C MET A 3 4.49 -14.79 -2.84
N GLN A 4 4.36 -14.24 -4.04
CA GLN A 4 5.53 -13.74 -4.77
C GLN A 4 6.27 -12.78 -3.85
N LYS A 5 7.60 -12.95 -3.76
CA LYS A 5 8.46 -12.22 -2.82
C LYS A 5 8.20 -10.70 -2.85
N ASP A 6 7.89 -10.17 -4.02
CA ASP A 6 7.58 -8.76 -4.25
C ASP A 6 6.22 -8.33 -3.65
N LEU A 7 5.18 -9.16 -3.77
CA LEU A 7 3.87 -8.93 -3.11
C LEU A 7 3.99 -8.96 -1.59
N GLU A 8 4.74 -9.92 -1.07
CA GLU A 8 4.98 -10.05 0.36
C GLU A 8 5.80 -8.86 0.89
N GLN A 9 6.80 -8.38 0.13
CA GLN A 9 7.53 -7.16 0.48
C GLN A 9 6.63 -5.93 0.51
N ILE A 10 5.78 -5.74 -0.51
CA ILE A 10 4.83 -4.62 -0.52
C ILE A 10 3.86 -4.70 0.65
N HIS A 11 3.30 -5.89 0.92
CA HIS A 11 2.39 -6.07 2.05
C HIS A 11 3.07 -5.72 3.39
N ASN A 12 4.30 -6.20 3.61
CA ASN A 12 5.07 -5.84 4.80
C ASN A 12 5.34 -4.33 4.89
N GLU A 13 5.65 -3.68 3.77
CA GLU A 13 5.92 -2.25 3.73
C GLU A 13 4.64 -1.42 4.02
N LEU A 14 3.49 -1.86 3.51
CA LEU A 14 2.18 -1.28 3.83
C LEU A 14 1.84 -1.43 5.31
N GLN A 15 2.06 -2.62 5.89
CA GLN A 15 1.88 -2.82 7.33
C GLN A 15 2.82 -1.94 8.16
N ASP A 16 4.06 -1.74 7.71
CA ASP A 16 5.02 -0.85 8.38
C ASP A 16 4.58 0.62 8.32
N ILE A 17 4.05 1.08 7.19
CA ILE A 17 3.45 2.43 7.06
C ILE A 17 2.23 2.56 7.98
N LEU A 18 1.39 1.54 8.05
CA LEU A 18 0.19 1.54 8.90
C LEU A 18 0.57 1.52 10.40
N ARG A 19 1.67 0.86 10.76
CA ARG A 19 2.22 0.90 12.11
C ARG A 19 2.82 2.25 12.45
N GLN A 20 3.62 2.82 11.55
CA GLN A 20 4.23 4.13 11.71
C GLN A 20 3.19 5.24 11.81
N SER A 21 2.15 5.22 10.97
CA SER A 21 1.03 6.18 11.04
C SER A 21 0.29 6.10 12.38
N LYS A 22 0.01 4.90 12.89
CA LYS A 22 -0.56 4.73 14.26
C LYS A 22 0.35 5.25 15.36
N GLN A 23 1.67 5.06 15.24
CA GLN A 23 2.64 5.59 16.20
C GLN A 23 2.77 7.12 16.13
N LEU A 24 2.76 7.67 14.92
CA LEU A 24 2.73 9.11 14.66
C LEU A 24 1.47 9.73 15.24
N ALA A 25 0.31 9.10 15.03
CA ALA A 25 -0.97 9.56 15.58
C ALA A 25 -0.98 9.63 17.13
N HIS A 26 -0.13 8.85 17.81
CA HIS A 26 0.04 8.89 19.28
C HIS A 26 1.01 9.96 19.78
N ARG A 27 1.72 10.65 18.88
CA ARG A 27 2.70 11.70 19.20
C ARG A 27 2.27 13.00 18.54
N ARG A 28 3.00 14.11 18.76
CA ARG A 28 2.83 15.30 17.92
C ARG A 28 3.44 15.00 16.55
N TYR A 29 2.60 14.90 15.53
CA TYR A 29 3.00 14.71 14.14
C TYR A 29 2.73 16.00 13.36
N SER A 30 3.58 16.27 12.37
CA SER A 30 3.45 17.41 11.46
C SER A 30 2.87 16.94 10.13
N PRO A 31 2.29 17.85 9.32
CA PRO A 31 1.81 17.48 7.99
C PRO A 31 2.93 16.92 7.11
N ASN A 32 4.18 17.35 7.35
CA ASN A 32 5.38 16.85 6.67
C ASN A 32 5.66 15.35 6.96
N ASP A 33 5.34 14.87 8.17
CA ASP A 33 5.49 13.46 8.53
C ASP A 33 4.47 12.60 7.78
N ILE A 34 3.23 13.09 7.62
CA ILE A 34 2.17 12.41 6.87
C ILE A 34 2.50 12.40 5.38
N GLN A 35 3.03 13.51 4.86
CA GLN A 35 3.46 13.61 3.46
C GLN A 35 4.55 12.59 3.14
N SER A 36 5.52 12.39 4.03
CA SER A 36 6.56 11.36 3.86
C SER A 36 5.97 9.94 3.78
N LEU A 37 4.92 9.64 4.55
CA LEU A 37 4.23 8.35 4.46
C LEU A 37 3.38 8.23 3.18
N GLN A 38 2.74 9.31 2.74
CA GLN A 38 2.03 9.34 1.46
C GLN A 38 2.96 9.13 0.26
N GLU A 39 4.14 9.75 0.26
CA GLU A 39 5.13 9.56 -0.80
C GLU A 39 5.61 8.10 -0.87
N ARG A 40 5.80 7.44 0.29
CA ARG A 40 6.09 6.00 0.35
C ARG A 40 4.92 5.17 -0.20
N LEU A 41 3.70 5.48 0.20
CA LEU A 41 2.50 4.81 -0.32
C LEU A 41 2.37 4.98 -1.85
N GLN A 42 2.61 6.17 -2.39
CA GLN A 42 2.58 6.44 -3.83
C GLN A 42 3.65 5.65 -4.59
N LYS A 43 4.84 5.46 -4.01
CA LYS A 43 5.87 4.59 -4.61
C LYS A 43 5.43 3.13 -4.63
N ILE A 44 4.73 2.67 -3.60
CA ILE A 44 4.17 1.32 -3.55
C ILE A 44 3.04 1.17 -4.57
N ASP A 45 2.13 2.14 -4.66
CA ASP A 45 1.04 2.17 -5.64
C ASP A 45 1.60 2.17 -7.06
N ALA A 46 2.63 3.00 -7.34
CA ALA A 46 3.32 3.01 -8.62
C ALA A 46 3.95 1.65 -8.94
N GLN A 47 4.67 1.01 -8.01
CA GLN A 47 5.25 -0.32 -8.21
C GLN A 47 4.20 -1.42 -8.43
N TYR A 48 3.08 -1.34 -7.72
CA TYR A 48 1.94 -2.23 -7.88
C TYR A 48 1.25 -2.02 -9.25
N LYS A 49 1.06 -0.77 -9.66
CA LYS A 49 0.30 -0.36 -10.85
C LYS A 49 1.10 -0.43 -12.15
N GLU A 50 2.42 -0.22 -12.09
CA GLU A 50 3.34 -0.42 -13.23
C GLU A 50 3.48 -1.90 -13.62
N GLY A 51 2.91 -2.82 -12.86
CA GLY A 51 2.99 -4.24 -13.18
C GLY A 51 4.43 -4.77 -13.08
N ILE A 52 5.26 -4.17 -12.21
CA ILE A 52 6.46 -4.88 -11.73
C ILE A 52 6.04 -6.15 -10.97
N ILE A 53 4.82 -6.13 -10.42
CA ILE A 53 4.09 -7.29 -9.91
C ILE A 53 2.92 -7.65 -10.86
N ASP A 54 3.23 -7.79 -12.15
CA ASP A 54 2.28 -8.37 -13.10
C ASP A 54 2.41 -9.89 -13.01
N ASP A 55 1.56 -10.52 -12.19
CA ASP A 55 1.37 -11.98 -12.20
C ASP A 55 0.49 -12.44 -13.37
N ARG A 56 0.17 -11.53 -14.29
CA ARG A 56 -0.43 -11.89 -15.56
C ARG A 56 0.67 -12.48 -16.41
N ASN A 57 0.55 -13.76 -16.73
CA ASN A 57 1.30 -14.32 -17.82
C ASN A 57 0.89 -13.57 -19.09
N LYS A 58 1.71 -12.62 -19.57
CA LYS A 58 1.39 -11.78 -20.76
C LYS A 58 1.12 -12.58 -22.04
N GLN A 59 1.33 -13.90 -22.03
CA GLN A 59 0.98 -14.84 -23.09
C GLN A 59 -0.38 -15.53 -22.91
N ASP A 60 -0.99 -15.48 -21.74
CA ASP A 60 -2.26 -16.15 -21.47
C ASP A 60 -3.41 -15.14 -21.35
N ILE A 61 -4.25 -15.14 -22.38
CA ILE A 61 -5.44 -14.28 -22.53
C ILE A 61 -6.59 -14.69 -21.60
N ASN A 62 -6.45 -15.80 -20.86
CA ASN A 62 -7.43 -16.31 -19.90
C ASN A 62 -6.93 -16.21 -18.45
N ASP A 63 -5.81 -15.52 -18.19
CA ASP A 63 -5.36 -15.26 -16.81
C ASP A 63 -6.28 -14.20 -16.19
N ASP A 64 -7.42 -14.69 -15.72
CA ASP A 64 -8.43 -13.90 -15.04
C ASP A 64 -7.80 -13.27 -13.78
N ALA A 65 -7.89 -11.94 -13.67
CA ALA A 65 -7.38 -11.15 -12.54
C ALA A 65 -7.94 -11.58 -11.16
N TYR A 66 -8.86 -12.53 -11.13
CA TYR A 66 -9.55 -13.07 -9.97
C TYR A 66 -8.80 -14.23 -9.28
N GLU A 67 -7.80 -14.86 -9.91
CA GLU A 67 -6.99 -15.92 -9.26
C GLU A 67 -5.86 -15.36 -8.35
N HIS A 68 -5.61 -14.06 -8.40
CA HIS A 68 -4.54 -13.41 -7.65
C HIS A 68 -4.98 -12.95 -6.25
N GLN A 69 -5.26 -13.90 -5.35
CA GLN A 69 -5.64 -13.60 -3.95
C GLN A 69 -4.63 -12.67 -3.23
N GLY A 70 -3.35 -12.69 -3.60
CA GLY A 70 -2.33 -11.81 -3.05
C GLY A 70 -2.48 -10.35 -3.49
N GLN A 71 -2.87 -10.10 -4.73
CA GLN A 71 -3.08 -8.74 -5.25
C GLN A 71 -4.30 -8.06 -4.62
N GLY A 72 -5.37 -8.82 -4.35
CA GLY A 72 -6.54 -8.31 -3.65
C GLY A 72 -6.23 -7.86 -2.21
N GLN A 73 -5.40 -8.61 -1.49
CA GLN A 73 -4.97 -8.23 -0.14
C GLN A 73 -4.14 -6.95 -0.14
N VAL A 74 -3.19 -6.83 -1.07
CA VAL A 74 -2.36 -5.62 -1.20
C VAL A 74 -3.20 -4.41 -1.59
N ALA A 75 -4.17 -4.54 -2.50
CA ALA A 75 -5.07 -3.45 -2.84
C ALA A 75 -5.90 -2.98 -1.62
N GLU A 76 -6.39 -3.93 -0.81
CA GLU A 76 -7.12 -3.61 0.41
C GLU A 76 -6.22 -2.89 1.44
N ASP A 77 -4.97 -3.34 1.61
CA ASP A 77 -3.99 -2.68 2.48
C ASP A 77 -3.63 -1.27 1.98
N ILE A 78 -3.42 -1.07 0.68
CA ILE A 78 -3.19 0.26 0.08
C ILE A 78 -4.35 1.19 0.41
N ALA A 79 -5.58 0.74 0.19
CA ALA A 79 -6.78 1.55 0.48
C ALA A 79 -6.88 1.91 1.96
N LYS A 80 -6.63 0.96 2.88
CA LYS A 80 -6.64 1.22 4.33
C LYS A 80 -5.56 2.20 4.76
N VAL A 81 -4.34 2.07 4.22
CA VAL A 81 -3.25 3.01 4.50
C VAL A 81 -3.61 4.40 3.98
N HIS A 82 -4.13 4.49 2.75
CA HIS A 82 -4.55 5.75 2.15
C HIS A 82 -5.61 6.46 3.00
N GLU A 83 -6.66 5.73 3.40
CA GLU A 83 -7.71 6.28 4.26
C GLU A 83 -7.17 6.75 5.61
N THR A 84 -6.29 5.96 6.25
CA THR A 84 -5.67 6.31 7.53
C THR A 84 -4.84 7.59 7.41
N LEU A 85 -4.01 7.70 6.38
CA LEU A 85 -3.17 8.89 6.15
C LEU A 85 -4.03 10.12 5.82
N SER A 86 -5.09 9.97 5.00
CA SER A 86 -6.03 11.05 4.72
C SER A 86 -6.73 11.55 5.98
N GLN A 87 -7.19 10.66 6.86
CA GLN A 87 -7.80 11.05 8.14
C GLN A 87 -6.81 11.79 9.04
N MET A 88 -5.54 11.36 9.09
CA MET A 88 -4.51 12.05 9.85
C MET A 88 -4.21 13.44 9.28
N LEU A 89 -4.16 13.57 7.95
CA LEU A 89 -3.97 14.85 7.26
C LEU A 89 -5.11 15.82 7.57
N GLN A 90 -6.34 15.34 7.52
CA GLN A 90 -7.51 16.13 7.85
C GLN A 90 -7.47 16.62 9.31
N ARG A 91 -7.08 15.77 10.26
CA ARG A 91 -6.95 16.15 11.69
C ARG A 91 -5.84 17.17 11.97
N VAL A 92 -4.85 17.29 11.10
CA VAL A 92 -3.75 18.27 11.25
C VAL A 92 -4.05 19.57 10.52
N ALA A 93 -4.97 19.56 9.56
CA ALA A 93 -5.45 20.73 8.85
C ALA A 93 -6.57 21.49 9.59
N GLU A 94 -7.20 20.88 10.59
CA GLU A 94 -8.15 21.50 11.55
C GLU A 94 -7.43 22.12 12.76
#